data_AF-A0A1Q2YPC6-F1
#
_entry.id   AF-A0A1Q2YPC6-F1
#
_cell.length_a   1.000
_cell.length_b   1.000
_cell.length_c   1.000
_cell.angle_alpha   90.00
_cell.angle_beta   90.00
_cell.angle_gamma   90.00
#
_symmetry.space_group_name_H-M   'P 1'
#
loop_
_entity.id
_entity.type
_entity.pdbx_description
1 polymer ?
#
loop_
_entity_poly.entity_id
_entity_poly.type
_entity_poly.pdbx_seq_one_letter_code
_entity_poly.pdbx_strand_id
1 'polypeptide(L)'
;MSLHVQFRIVSTWSQGFQAEIVITNGGQVPMLRWVLCLTPSWQILEIWNARYDGQGAQGDPVCLHPEGSEPLHPGQSSTIGLIASGAPLIPCIKSCWDGGGPPLLQPLPGCRC
;
A
#
# COMPACT_ATOMS: atom_id res chain seq x y z
N MET A 1 9.49 -10.81 11.35
CA MET A 1 9.41 -9.57 10.54
C MET A 1 7.95 -9.15 10.57
N SER A 2 7.61 -7.94 11.02
CA SER A 2 6.22 -7.45 11.03
C SER A 2 6.12 -6.20 10.18
N LEU A 3 5.08 -6.10 9.37
CA LEU A 3 4.79 -4.95 8.52
C LEU A 3 3.42 -4.40 8.93
N HIS A 4 3.34 -3.13 9.27
CA HIS A 4 2.06 -2.45 9.47
C HIS A 4 1.79 -1.54 8.27
N VAL A 5 0.55 -1.55 7.79
CA VAL A 5 0.13 -0.76 6.63
C VAL A 5 -1.09 0.05 7.00
N GLN A 6 -1.09 1.34 6.71
CA GLN A 6 -2.21 2.24 6.90
C GLN A 6 -2.55 2.90 5.57
N PHE A 7 -3.83 2.92 5.21
CA PHE A 7 -4.34 3.60 4.03
C PHE A 7 -5.19 4.78 4.47
N ARG A 8 -4.87 5.98 4.01
CA ARG A 8 -5.55 7.22 4.39
C ARG A 8 -5.98 7.99 3.15
N ILE A 9 -7.23 8.45 3.14
CA ILE A 9 -7.70 9.42 2.16
C ILE A 9 -7.30 10.83 2.60
N VAL A 10 -6.60 11.54 1.74
CA VAL A 10 -6.15 12.93 1.96
C VAL A 10 -7.21 13.91 1.45
N SER A 11 -7.73 13.67 0.25
CA SER A 11 -8.74 14.51 -0.39
C SER A 11 -9.56 13.70 -1.38
N THR A 12 -10.81 14.12 -1.64
CA THR A 12 -11.71 13.50 -2.63
C THR A 12 -12.38 14.57 -3.49
N TRP A 13 -12.65 14.23 -4.74
CA TRP A 13 -13.43 15.03 -5.68
C TRP A 13 -14.33 14.11 -6.52
N SER A 14 -15.16 14.69 -7.40
CA SER A 14 -16.24 13.97 -8.07
C SER A 14 -15.81 12.72 -8.86
N GLN A 15 -14.56 12.64 -9.31
CA GLN A 15 -14.06 11.54 -10.15
C GLN A 15 -12.76 10.91 -9.65
N GLY A 16 -12.29 11.26 -8.46
CA GLY A 16 -11.03 10.74 -7.94
C GLY A 16 -10.71 11.20 -6.54
N PHE A 17 -9.55 10.79 -6.07
CA PHE A 17 -9.07 11.08 -4.74
C PHE A 17 -7.55 11.05 -4.68
N GLN A 18 -7.03 11.71 -3.64
CA GLN A 18 -5.64 11.57 -3.22
C GLN A 18 -5.61 10.70 -1.96
N ALA A 19 -4.70 9.73 -1.92
CA ALA A 19 -4.49 8.87 -0.76
C ALA A 19 -3.00 8.76 -0.41
N GLU A 20 -2.78 8.36 0.84
CA GLU A 20 -1.47 8.00 1.36
C GLU A 20 -1.49 6.56 1.87
N ILE A 21 -0.40 5.84 1.62
CA ILE A 21 -0.14 4.52 2.18
C ILE A 21 1.11 4.62 3.04
N VAL A 22 0.95 4.42 4.34
CA VAL A 22 2.06 4.40 5.29
C VAL A 22 2.43 2.96 5.59
N ILE A 23 3.70 2.63 5.37
CA ILE A 23 4.28 1.31 5.62
C ILE A 23 5.27 1.45 6.76
N THR A 24 5.07 0.72 7.86
CA THR A 24 5.95 0.73 9.04
C THR A 24 6.60 -0.63 9.24
N ASN A 25 7.91 -0.65 9.46
CA ASN A 25 8.60 -1.86 9.91
C ASN A 25 8.33 -2.07 11.41
N GLY A 26 7.39 -2.94 11.75
CA GLY A 26 7.11 -3.36 13.12
C GLY A 26 8.01 -4.49 13.63
N GLY A 27 8.96 -4.96 12.82
CA GLY A 27 9.92 -5.99 13.19
C GLY A 27 11.11 -5.46 13.99
N GLN A 28 12.07 -6.36 14.25
CA GLN A 28 13.32 -6.06 14.97
C GLN A 28 14.55 -6.03 14.04
N VAL A 29 14.36 -6.24 12.74
CA VAL A 29 15.43 -6.31 11.73
C VAL A 29 15.10 -5.31 10.60
N PRO A 30 16.09 -4.63 10.00
CA PRO A 30 15.86 -3.75 8.85
C PRO A 30 15.21 -4.48 7.67
N MET A 31 14.21 -3.85 7.05
CA MET A 31 13.50 -4.36 5.89
C MET A 31 14.07 -3.74 4.62
N LEU A 32 14.70 -4.57 3.80
CA LEU A 32 15.21 -4.18 2.49
C LEU A 32 14.13 -4.41 1.43
N ARG A 33 13.94 -3.43 0.54
CA ARG A 33 13.12 -3.57 -0.69
C ARG A 33 11.75 -4.21 -0.42
N TRP A 34 10.97 -3.60 0.47
CA TRP A 34 9.61 -4.07 0.76
C TRP A 34 8.76 -4.14 -0.52
N VAL A 35 7.77 -5.03 -0.52
CA VAL A 35 6.79 -5.16 -1.59
C VAL A 35 5.41 -5.16 -0.96
N LEU A 36 4.53 -4.30 -1.47
CA LEU A 36 3.14 -4.22 -1.04
C LEU A 36 2.23 -4.45 -2.23
N CYS A 37 1.54 -5.59 -2.28
CA CYS A 37 0.60 -5.86 -3.36
C CYS A 37 -0.84 -5.57 -2.94
N LEU A 38 -1.58 -4.94 -3.84
CA LEU A 38 -2.96 -4.55 -3.63
C LEU A 38 -3.77 -4.75 -4.90
N THR A 39 -5.06 -5.04 -4.73
CA THR A 39 -6.04 -5.09 -5.82
C THR A 39 -7.03 -3.95 -5.59
N PRO A 40 -6.84 -2.81 -6.28
CA PRO A 40 -7.68 -1.64 -6.08
C PRO A 40 -8.95 -1.73 -6.91
N SER A 41 -10.06 -1.21 -6.38
CA SER A 41 -11.29 -0.98 -7.14
C SER A 41 -11.31 0.41 -7.82
N TRP A 42 -10.14 1.03 -7.93
CA TRP A 42 -9.86 2.33 -8.51
C TRP A 42 -8.60 2.22 -9.37
N GLN A 43 -8.40 3.19 -10.28
CA GLN A 43 -7.25 3.22 -11.17
C GLN A 43 -6.21 4.22 -10.65
N ILE A 44 -4.94 3.81 -10.62
CA ILE A 44 -3.82 4.71 -10.30
C ILE A 44 -3.61 5.66 -11.50
N LEU A 45 -3.61 6.96 -11.23
CA LEU A 45 -3.29 7.99 -12.22
C LEU A 45 -1.88 8.53 -12.01
N GLU A 46 -1.52 8.80 -10.75
CA GLU A 46 -0.18 9.25 -10.36
C GLU A 46 0.23 8.59 -9.05
N ILE A 47 1.54 8.37 -8.88
CA ILE A 47 2.14 7.83 -7.67
C ILE A 47 3.50 8.49 -7.45
N TRP A 48 3.88 8.69 -6.19
CA TRP A 48 5.20 9.20 -5.82
C TRP A 48 5.71 8.50 -4.56
N ASN A 49 7.04 8.56 -4.35
CA ASN A 49 7.78 7.82 -3.32
C ASN A 49 7.67 6.28 -3.46
N ALA A 50 7.11 5.80 -4.56
CA ALA A 50 7.02 4.40 -4.92
C ALA A 50 6.91 4.22 -6.43
N ARG A 51 7.28 3.03 -6.89
CA ARG A 51 6.96 2.52 -8.23
C ARG A 51 6.02 1.33 -8.10
N TYR A 52 5.29 1.00 -9.16
CA TYR A 52 4.46 -0.20 -9.19
C TYR A 52 4.71 -1.04 -10.44
N ASP A 53 4.53 -2.35 -10.27
CA ASP A 53 4.41 -3.29 -11.37
C ASP A 53 2.91 -3.54 -11.67
N GLY A 54 2.57 -3.72 -12.95
CA GLY A 54 1.21 -3.95 -13.43
C GLY A 54 0.64 -2.78 -14.25
N GLN A 55 -0.64 -2.88 -14.62
CA GLN A 55 -1.31 -1.87 -15.46
C GLN A 55 -1.87 -0.68 -14.66
N GLY A 56 -2.00 -0.80 -13.34
CA GLY A 56 -2.62 0.25 -12.52
C GLY A 56 -4.13 0.41 -12.73
N ALA A 57 -4.75 -0.48 -13.50
CA ALA A 57 -6.17 -0.43 -13.82
C ALA A 57 -7.03 -0.99 -12.67
N GLN A 58 -8.29 -0.56 -12.65
CA GLN A 58 -9.28 -1.03 -11.69
C GLN A 58 -9.45 -2.55 -11.77
N GLY A 59 -9.33 -3.22 -10.62
CA GLY A 59 -9.49 -4.68 -10.50
C GLY A 59 -8.22 -5.49 -10.76
N ASP A 60 -7.16 -4.87 -11.28
CA ASP A 60 -5.89 -5.54 -11.54
C ASP A 60 -5.00 -5.56 -10.28
N PRO A 61 -4.32 -6.68 -9.99
CA PRO A 61 -3.31 -6.70 -8.94
C PRO A 61 -2.12 -5.82 -9.33
N VAL A 62 -1.70 -4.96 -8.43
CA VAL A 62 -0.48 -4.15 -8.55
C VAL A 62 0.41 -4.37 -7.34
N CYS A 63 1.72 -4.33 -7.55
CA CYS A 63 2.70 -4.46 -6.48
C CYS A 63 3.53 -3.18 -6.40
N LEU A 64 3.49 -2.52 -5.24
CA LEU A 64 4.23 -1.31 -4.94
C LEU A 64 5.61 -1.65 -4.37
N HIS A 65 6.60 -0.85 -4.77
CA HIS A 65 7.99 -0.97 -4.34
C HIS A 65 8.53 0.39 -3.90
N PRO A 66 9.47 0.45 -2.94
CA PRO A 66 10.11 1.70 -2.55
C PRO A 66 10.89 2.26 -3.72
N GLU A 67 10.77 3.57 -3.96
CA GLU A 67 11.57 4.25 -4.98
C GLU A 67 13.08 4.18 -4.65
N GLY A 68 13.42 4.36 -3.36
CA GLY A 68 14.80 4.29 -2.86
C GLY A 68 15.30 2.87 -2.54
N SER A 69 16.62 2.76 -2.36
CA SER A 69 17.29 1.54 -1.92
C SER A 69 17.51 1.45 -0.41
N GLU A 70 17.19 2.52 0.33
CA GLU A 70 17.40 2.57 1.77
C GLU A 70 16.51 1.55 2.51
N PRO A 71 17.08 0.79 3.45
CA PRO A 71 16.31 -0.12 4.27
C PRO A 71 15.39 0.65 5.23
N LEU A 72 14.20 0.10 5.46
CA LEU A 72 13.33 0.57 6.51
C LEU A 72 13.74 -0.08 7.83
N HIS A 73 14.40 0.65 8.72
CA HIS A 73 14.81 0.14 10.03
C HIS A 73 13.61 -0.11 10.96
N PRO A 74 13.75 -0.93 12.02
CA PRO A 74 12.72 -1.12 13.03
C PRO A 74 12.10 0.20 13.52
N GLY A 75 10.77 0.29 13.48
CA GLY A 75 10.00 1.47 13.85
C GLY A 75 9.93 2.58 12.80
N GLN A 76 10.73 2.52 11.72
CA GLN A 76 10.65 3.51 10.65
C GLN A 76 9.45 3.28 9.75
N SER A 77 8.99 4.37 9.12
CA SER A 77 7.88 4.36 8.17
C SER A 77 8.27 4.98 6.83
N SER A 78 7.70 4.44 5.75
CA SER A 78 7.74 5.00 4.41
C SER A 78 6.33 5.41 4.02
N THR A 79 6.17 6.57 3.40
CA THR A 79 4.86 7.10 2.99
C THR A 79 4.80 7.23 1.47
N ILE A 80 3.87 6.49 0.89
CA ILE A 80 3.53 6.53 -0.53
C ILE A 80 2.35 7.46 -0.69
N GLY A 81 2.39 8.33 -1.68
CA GLY A 81 1.21 9.09 -2.08
C GLY A 81 0.76 8.70 -3.49
N LEU A 82 -0.55 8.78 -3.71
CA LEU A 82 -1.15 8.47 -5.00
C LEU A 82 -2.37 9.35 -5.29
N ILE A 83 -2.59 9.59 -6.58
CA ILE A 83 -3.86 10.09 -7.12
C ILE A 83 -4.50 8.95 -7.90
N ALA A 84 -5.78 8.71 -7.64
CA ALA A 84 -6.54 7.66 -8.29
C ALA A 84 -7.91 8.16 -8.75
N SER A 85 -8.43 7.53 -9.82
CA SER A 85 -9.81 7.72 -10.28
C SER A 85 -10.72 6.62 -9.75
N GLY A 86 -11.98 6.98 -9.47
CA GLY A 86 -12.97 6.08 -8.90
C GLY A 86 -13.22 6.32 -7.40
N ALA A 87 -13.93 5.38 -6.77
CA ALA A 87 -14.31 5.51 -5.37
C ALA A 87 -13.11 5.25 -4.44
N PRO A 88 -12.92 6.03 -3.36
CA PRO A 88 -11.82 5.90 -2.40
C PRO A 88 -12.03 4.70 -1.45
N LEU A 89 -12.26 3.52 -2.00
CA LEU A 89 -12.40 2.29 -1.24
C LEU A 89 -11.02 1.75 -0.87
N ILE A 90 -10.90 1.26 0.36
CA ILE A 90 -9.68 0.61 0.82
C ILE A 90 -9.45 -0.62 -0.08
N PRO A 91 -8.29 -0.72 -0.77
CA PRO A 91 -8.02 -1.83 -1.66
C PRO A 91 -7.81 -3.12 -0.86
N CYS A 92 -8.01 -4.26 -1.51
CA CYS A 92 -7.60 -5.53 -0.91
C CYS A 92 -6.07 -5.56 -0.85
N ILE A 93 -5.50 -5.48 0.34
CA ILE A 93 -4.05 -5.57 0.53
C ILE A 93 -3.69 -7.04 0.75
N LYS A 94 -2.94 -7.61 -0.19
CA LYS A 94 -2.30 -8.91 -0.01
C LYS A 94 -0.82 -8.69 0.28
N SER A 95 -0.41 -8.93 1.52
CA SER A 95 1.01 -9.13 1.80
C SER A 95 1.41 -10.49 1.24
N CYS A 96 1.91 -10.54 0.02
CA CYS A 96 2.55 -11.73 -0.51
C CYS A 96 3.97 -11.80 0.07
N TRP A 97 4.11 -12.17 1.35
CA TRP A 97 5.36 -12.76 1.82
C TRP A 97 5.16 -13.73 3.00
N ASP A 98 5.59 -14.97 2.77
CA ASP A 98 5.98 -16.06 3.66
C ASP A 98 5.12 -16.37 4.90
N GLY A 99 4.33 -17.44 4.82
CA GLY A 99 4.10 -18.31 5.98
C GLY A 99 3.04 -17.91 7.01
N GLY A 100 2.14 -16.98 6.69
CA GLY A 100 0.84 -16.93 7.37
C GLY A 100 0.74 -16.04 8.61
N GLY A 101 1.02 -14.75 8.45
CA GLY A 101 0.43 -13.72 9.31
C GLY A 101 0.01 -12.53 8.46
N PRO A 102 -1.28 -12.13 8.42
CA PRO A 102 -1.66 -10.88 7.78
C PRO A 102 -0.92 -9.72 8.46
N PRO A 103 -0.46 -8.68 7.74
CA PRO A 103 -0.05 -7.43 8.36
C PRO A 103 -1.19 -7.01 9.27
N LEU A 104 -0.86 -6.59 10.49
CA LEU A 104 -1.86 -6.08 11.44
C LEU A 104 -2.43 -4.77 10.88
N LEU A 105 -3.41 -4.91 9.98
CA LEU A 105 -4.32 -3.85 9.57
C LEU A 105 -5.19 -3.57 10.78
N GLN A 106 -4.86 -2.55 11.57
CA GLN A 106 -5.76 -2.08 12.62
C GLN A 106 -6.83 -1.18 11.99
N PRO A 107 -8.11 -1.30 12.38
CA PRO A 107 -9.06 -2.38 12.08
C PRO A 107 -9.96 -2.10 10.85
N LEU A 108 -10.48 -3.19 10.28
CA LEU A 108 -11.33 -3.31 9.08
C LEU A 108 -12.83 -3.43 9.43
N PRO A 109 -13.72 -3.10 8.47
CA PRO A 109 -14.77 -4.05 8.11
C PRO A 109 -14.83 -4.20 6.59
N GLY A 110 -14.22 -5.25 6.04
CA GLY A 110 -14.52 -5.60 4.63
C GLY A 110 -13.44 -6.28 3.80
N CYS A 111 -12.22 -6.55 4.29
CA CYS A 111 -11.27 -7.34 3.49
C CYS A 111 -11.69 -8.82 3.42
N ARG A 112 -12.70 -9.10 2.59
CA ARG A 112 -12.80 -10.37 1.89
C ARG A 112 -12.14 -10.17 0.54
N CYS A 113 -11.23 -11.08 0.19
CA CYS A 113 -10.88 -11.30 -1.21
C CYS A 113 -12.15 -11.70 -1.97
#